data_AF-A0A972U045-F1
#
_entry.id   AF-A0A972U045-F1
#
_cell.length_a   1.000
_cell.length_b   1.000
_cell.length_c   1.000
_cell.angle_alpha   90.00
_cell.angle_beta   90.00
_cell.angle_gamma   90.00
#
_symmetry.space_group_name_H-M   'P 1'
#
loop_
_entity.id
_entity.type
_entity.pdbx_description
1 polymer ?
#
loop_
_entity_poly.entity_id
_entity_poly.type
_entity_poly.pdbx_seq_one_letter_code
_entity_poly.pdbx_strand_id
1 'polypeptide(L)'
;MVVDRYPLQQFRHLVCRIGQKSLVPRTRHWVGNDGIYPYYHEAIPRKEDPLYLNLSWKRKDDAPVETVGLFRMSMGALLSRGFIRAEGADRVRLRICHMEDDLIYIQAKSGEPALAIGALTEP
;
A
#
# COMPACT_ATOMS: atom_id res chain seq x y z
N MET A 1 18.54 3.29 9.11
CA MET A 1 17.16 3.01 9.57
C MET A 1 16.19 3.87 8.76
N VAL A 2 15.70 3.38 7.62
CA VAL A 2 14.82 4.14 6.69
C VAL A 2 13.34 3.71 6.80
N VAL A 3 13.09 2.58 7.47
CA VAL A 3 11.80 1.84 7.47
C VAL A 3 10.64 2.63 8.12
N ASP A 4 10.92 3.43 9.16
CA ASP A 4 9.89 4.23 9.86
C ASP A 4 9.65 5.61 9.26
N ARG A 5 10.36 5.97 8.17
CA ARG A 5 10.21 7.26 7.53
C ARG A 5 8.94 7.35 6.67
N TYR A 6 8.44 6.20 6.21
CA TYR A 6 7.33 6.14 5.25
C TYR A 6 6.02 5.63 5.87
N PRO A 7 4.87 6.22 5.47
CA PRO A 7 4.74 7.39 4.60
C PRO A 7 5.27 8.67 5.26
N LEU A 8 5.79 9.61 4.46
CA LEU A 8 6.27 10.90 4.98
C LEU A 8 5.15 11.65 5.71
N GLN A 9 5.49 12.39 6.76
CA GLN A 9 4.51 13.07 7.64
C GLN A 9 3.52 13.95 6.88
N GLN A 10 3.94 14.63 5.81
CA GLN A 10 3.09 15.46 4.95
C GLN A 10 1.94 14.68 4.31
N PHE A 11 2.09 13.37 4.13
CA PHE A 11 1.08 12.48 3.52
C PHE A 11 0.26 11.70 4.55
N ARG A 12 0.41 11.98 5.86
CA ARG A 12 -0.32 11.29 6.93
C ARG A 12 -1.85 11.36 6.78
N HIS A 13 -2.36 12.41 6.14
CA HIS A 13 -3.78 12.59 5.85
C HIS A 13 -4.29 11.68 4.71
N LEU A 14 -3.38 11.15 3.88
CA LEU A 14 -3.69 10.20 2.80
C LEU A 14 -3.50 8.77 3.27
N VAL A 15 -2.33 8.48 3.86
CA VAL A 15 -1.94 7.17 4.38
C VAL A 15 -1.24 7.37 5.70
N CYS A 16 -1.70 6.65 6.72
CA CYS A 16 -1.07 6.65 8.04
C CYS A 16 -0.70 5.22 8.41
N ARG A 17 0.57 5.00 8.74
CA ARG A 17 0.99 3.79 9.45
C ARG A 17 0.35 3.80 10.84
N ILE A 18 -0.22 2.68 11.26
CA ILE A 18 -0.88 2.51 12.57
C ILE A 18 -0.27 1.29 13.28
N GLY A 19 -0.38 1.25 14.60
CA GLY A 19 0.16 0.15 15.40
C GLY A 19 -0.68 -1.12 15.30
N GLN A 20 -0.07 -2.29 15.49
CA GLN A 20 -0.77 -3.59 15.44
C GLN A 20 -1.94 -3.71 16.44
N LYS A 21 -1.90 -2.99 17.56
CA LYS A 21 -3.02 -2.90 18.53
C LYS A 21 -4.27 -2.23 17.95
N SER A 22 -4.16 -1.58 16.78
CA SER A 22 -5.26 -0.92 16.07
C SER A 22 -5.84 -1.79 14.95
N LEU A 23 -5.52 -3.09 14.90
CA LEU A 23 -6.11 -4.01 13.94
C LEU A 23 -7.63 -4.11 14.17
N VAL A 24 -8.42 -3.84 13.14
CA VAL A 24 -9.89 -3.88 13.19
C VAL A 24 -10.42 -5.10 12.42
N PRO A 25 -11.64 -5.61 12.72
CA PRO A 25 -12.19 -6.80 12.05
C PRO A 25 -12.31 -6.71 10.51
N ARG A 26 -12.32 -5.50 9.95
CA ARG A 26 -12.38 -5.27 8.49
C ARG A 26 -11.00 -5.01 7.85
N THR A 27 -9.92 -5.33 8.55
CA THR A 27 -8.56 -5.17 8.01
C THR A 27 -8.34 -6.17 6.88
N ARG A 28 -7.93 -5.66 5.71
CA ARG A 28 -7.47 -6.51 4.61
C ARG A 28 -6.05 -6.97 4.87
N HIS A 29 -5.73 -8.18 4.45
CA HIS A 29 -4.40 -8.74 4.58
C HIS A 29 -3.87 -9.06 3.19
N TRP A 30 -2.84 -8.34 2.75
CA TRP A 30 -2.23 -8.55 1.44
C TRP A 30 -0.78 -8.98 1.58
N VAL A 31 -0.38 -9.90 0.70
CA VAL A 31 1.00 -10.33 0.52
C VAL A 31 1.36 -10.10 -0.94
N GLY A 32 2.18 -9.09 -1.21
CA GLY A 32 2.79 -8.93 -2.53
C GLY A 32 3.95 -9.92 -2.70
N ASN A 33 4.28 -10.25 -3.94
CA ASN A 33 5.33 -11.20 -4.25
C ASN A 33 5.98 -10.90 -5.60
N ASP A 34 7.23 -10.47 -5.58
CA ASP A 34 7.98 -10.13 -6.79
C ASP A 34 8.24 -11.34 -7.70
N GLY A 35 8.19 -12.56 -7.15
CA GLY A 35 8.28 -13.79 -7.95
C GLY A 35 7.10 -13.98 -8.91
N ILE A 36 5.95 -13.35 -8.62
CA ILE A 36 4.76 -13.37 -9.47
C ILE A 36 4.67 -12.08 -10.27
N TYR A 37 4.58 -10.94 -9.58
CA TYR A 37 4.57 -9.60 -10.15
C TYR A 37 5.12 -8.61 -9.13
N PRO A 38 5.88 -7.57 -9.56
CA PRO A 38 6.39 -6.52 -8.66
C PRO A 38 5.28 -5.56 -8.18
N TYR A 39 4.01 -5.95 -8.31
CA TYR A 39 2.87 -5.19 -7.83
C TYR A 39 1.72 -6.11 -7.43
N TYR A 40 0.93 -5.62 -6.48
CA TYR A 40 -0.36 -6.17 -6.09
C TYR A 40 -1.45 -5.13 -6.35
N HIS A 41 -2.60 -5.53 -6.87
CA HIS A 41 -3.68 -4.58 -7.12
C HIS A 41 -5.07 -5.19 -7.00
N GLU A 42 -6.01 -4.45 -6.44
CA GLU A 42 -7.39 -4.90 -6.23
C GLU A 42 -8.38 -3.73 -6.40
N ALA A 43 -9.57 -4.02 -6.92
CA ALA A 43 -10.67 -3.07 -6.98
C ALA A 43 -11.41 -3.05 -5.64
N ILE A 44 -11.28 -1.96 -4.89
CA ILE A 44 -11.85 -1.78 -3.56
C ILE A 44 -13.16 -0.99 -3.66
N PRO A 45 -14.25 -1.43 -3.02
CA PRO A 45 -15.46 -0.62 -2.88
C PRO A 45 -15.16 0.73 -2.21
N ARG A 46 -15.68 1.82 -2.77
CA ARG A 46 -15.52 3.17 -2.21
C ARG A 46 -16.08 3.31 -0.79
N LYS A 47 -17.05 2.46 -0.42
CA LYS A 47 -17.61 2.39 0.93
C LYS A 47 -16.61 1.87 1.98
N GLU A 48 -15.49 1.27 1.56
CA GLU A 48 -14.37 0.89 2.43
C GLU A 48 -13.39 2.07 2.59
N ASP A 49 -13.90 3.23 3.00
CA ASP A 49 -13.13 4.43 3.34
C ASP A 49 -13.42 4.82 4.80
N PRO A 50 -12.43 4.85 5.70
CA PRO A 50 -11.02 4.51 5.47
C PRO A 50 -10.78 3.02 5.27
N LEU A 51 -9.82 2.69 4.40
CA LEU A 51 -9.33 1.32 4.21
C LEU A 51 -8.28 1.01 5.27
N TYR A 52 -8.39 -0.17 5.89
CA TYR A 52 -7.37 -0.73 6.77
C TYR A 52 -6.67 -1.88 6.07
N LEU A 53 -5.35 -1.80 5.92
CA LEU A 53 -4.56 -2.79 5.18
C LEU A 53 -3.33 -3.20 6.01
N ASN A 54 -3.25 -4.48 6.34
CA ASN A 54 -2.03 -5.13 6.79
C ASN A 54 -1.28 -5.66 5.55
N LEU A 55 -0.13 -5.06 5.24
CA LEU A 55 0.65 -5.37 4.06
C LEU A 55 1.94 -6.10 4.44
N SER A 56 2.18 -7.20 3.73
CA SER A 56 3.45 -7.91 3.72
C SER A 56 3.95 -8.10 2.29
N TRP A 57 5.22 -8.44 2.12
CA TRP A 57 5.83 -8.61 0.82
C TRP A 57 6.84 -9.77 0.80
N LYS A 58 7.00 -10.41 -0.35
CA LYS A 58 8.05 -11.39 -0.63
C LYS A 58 8.89 -10.91 -1.81
N ARG A 59 10.21 -10.90 -1.67
CA ARG A 59 11.14 -10.53 -2.76
C ARG A 59 11.25 -11.59 -3.87
N LYS A 60 10.80 -12.81 -3.61
CA LYS A 60 10.72 -13.95 -4.53
C LYS A 60 9.87 -15.06 -3.92
N ASP A 61 9.49 -16.06 -4.70
CA ASP A 61 8.56 -17.12 -4.30
C ASP A 61 9.01 -17.94 -3.08
N ASP A 62 10.31 -18.12 -2.89
CA ASP A 62 10.91 -18.87 -1.78
C ASP A 62 11.41 -17.97 -0.64
N ALA A 63 11.32 -16.64 -0.78
CA ALA A 63 11.77 -15.71 0.25
C ALA A 63 10.83 -15.71 1.48
N PRO A 64 11.36 -15.39 2.67
CA PRO A 64 10.54 -15.06 3.83
C PRO A 64 9.55 -13.92 3.52
N VAL A 65 8.41 -13.94 4.21
CA VAL A 65 7.43 -12.85 4.15
C VAL A 65 7.88 -11.73 5.08
N GLU A 66 8.13 -10.55 4.54
CA GLU A 66 8.49 -9.35 5.30
C GLU A 66 7.24 -8.52 5.58
N THR A 67 7.05 -8.09 6.84
CA THR A 67 5.95 -7.18 7.19
C THR A 67 6.30 -5.77 6.76
N VAL A 68 5.55 -5.21 5.81
CA VAL A 68 5.70 -3.82 5.37
C VAL A 68 5.06 -2.89 6.38
N GLY A 69 3.85 -3.21 6.87
CA GLY A 69 3.16 -2.43 7.89
C GLY A 69 1.64 -2.56 7.88
N LEU A 70 1.01 -1.98 8.92
CA LEU A 70 -0.43 -1.79 9.00
C LEU A 70 -0.78 -0.33 8.72
N PHE A 71 -1.73 -0.12 7.81
CA PHE A 71 -2.05 1.20 7.29
C PHE A 71 -3.53 1.51 7.41
N ARG A 72 -3.84 2.78 7.72
CA ARG A 72 -5.13 3.41 7.49
C ARG A 72 -5.00 4.34 6.28
N MET A 73 -5.84 4.16 5.27
CA MET A 73 -5.80 4.93 4.02
C MET A 73 -7.12 5.64 3.77
N SER A 74 -7.08 6.92 3.40
CA SER A 74 -8.26 7.63 2.89
C SER A 74 -8.37 7.42 1.39
N MET A 75 -9.33 6.60 0.97
CA MET A 75 -9.49 6.23 -0.43
C MET A 75 -9.96 7.42 -1.27
N GLY A 76 -10.88 8.24 -0.75
CA GLY A 76 -11.30 9.47 -1.40
C GLY A 76 -10.15 10.47 -1.58
N ALA A 77 -9.31 10.67 -0.55
CA ALA A 77 -8.20 11.60 -0.63
C ALA A 77 -7.11 11.12 -1.61
N LEU A 78 -6.74 9.83 -1.56
CA LEU A 78 -5.81 9.23 -2.52
C LEU A 78 -6.30 9.35 -3.96
N LEU A 79 -7.60 9.12 -4.19
CA LEU A 79 -8.21 9.26 -5.51
C LEU A 79 -8.16 10.70 -6.01
N SER A 80 -8.52 11.67 -5.15
CA SER A 80 -8.51 13.11 -5.51
C SER A 80 -7.12 13.63 -5.86
N ARG A 81 -6.07 13.00 -5.33
CA ARG A 81 -4.66 13.35 -5.56
C ARG A 81 -4.02 12.57 -6.72
N GLY A 82 -4.75 11.64 -7.35
CA GLY A 82 -4.27 10.86 -8.49
C GLY A 82 -3.38 9.67 -8.15
N PHE A 83 -3.21 9.32 -6.86
CA PHE A 83 -2.39 8.17 -6.45
C PHE A 83 -3.07 6.82 -6.73
N ILE A 84 -4.40 6.81 -6.83
CA ILE A 84 -5.22 5.67 -7.24
C ILE A 84 -6.22 6.13 -8.31
N ARG A 85 -6.91 5.19 -8.96
CA ARG A 85 -7.89 5.50 -10.01
C ARG A 85 -9.27 4.92 -9.73
N ALA A 86 -10.31 5.55 -10.28
CA ALA A 86 -11.65 4.99 -10.27
C ALA A 86 -11.71 3.71 -11.11
N GLU A 87 -12.56 2.77 -10.70
CA GLU A 87 -12.85 1.56 -11.48
C GLU A 87 -14.36 1.34 -11.46
N GLY A 88 -15.04 1.78 -12.52
CA GLY A 88 -16.50 1.84 -12.52
C GLY A 88 -17.06 2.92 -11.58
N ALA A 89 -18.33 2.77 -11.22
CA ALA A 89 -19.07 3.79 -10.48
C ALA A 89 -18.75 3.80 -8.97
N ASP A 90 -18.59 2.63 -8.35
CA ASP A 90 -18.55 2.46 -6.90
C ASP A 90 -17.24 1.88 -6.37
N ARG A 91 -16.23 1.66 -7.23
CA ARG A 91 -14.92 1.12 -6.83
C ARG A 91 -13.75 2.02 -7.21
N VAL A 92 -12.63 1.74 -6.57
CA VAL A 92 -11.31 2.34 -6.86
C VAL A 92 -10.28 1.23 -6.98
N ARG A 93 -9.37 1.33 -7.94
CA ARG A 93 -8.23 0.41 -8.06
C ARG A 93 -7.10 0.90 -7.16
N LEU A 94 -6.83 0.15 -6.10
CA LEU A 94 -5.61 0.32 -5.32
C LEU A 94 -4.53 -0.58 -5.93
N ARG A 95 -3.38 0.00 -6.26
CA ARG A 95 -2.19 -0.72 -6.72
C ARG A 95 -1.03 -0.36 -5.81
N ILE A 96 -0.40 -1.40 -5.28
CA ILE A 96 0.81 -1.36 -4.47
C ILE A 96 1.92 -1.96 -5.30
N CYS A 97 3.06 -1.30 -5.41
CA CYS A 97 4.20 -1.81 -6.16
C CYS A 97 5.50 -1.70 -5.38
N HIS A 98 6.37 -2.67 -5.60
CA HIS A 98 7.75 -2.65 -5.16
C HIS A 98 8.62 -2.20 -6.34
N MET A 99 9.57 -1.31 -6.08
CA MET A 99 10.49 -0.77 -7.10
C MET A 99 11.95 -1.07 -6.71
N GLU A 100 12.88 -0.79 -7.62
CA GLU A 100 14.31 -1.13 -7.49
C GLU A 100 15.04 -0.43 -6.31
N ASP A 101 14.42 0.58 -5.71
CA ASP A 101 14.92 1.30 -4.54
C ASP A 101 14.52 0.67 -3.21
N ASP A 102 14.01 -0.56 -3.24
CA ASP A 102 13.46 -1.31 -2.10
C ASP A 102 12.28 -0.62 -1.39
N LEU A 103 11.65 0.35 -2.05
CA LEU A 103 10.48 1.04 -1.52
C LEU A 103 9.18 0.47 -2.06
N ILE A 104 8.18 0.52 -1.20
CA ILE A 104 6.80 0.13 -1.49
C ILE A 104 5.97 1.37 -1.72
N TYR A 105 5.30 1.42 -2.87
CA TYR A 105 4.56 2.57 -3.34
C TYR A 105 3.08 2.28 -3.57
N ILE A 106 2.24 3.30 -3.37
CA ILE A 106 0.92 3.39 -4.02
C ILE A 106 1.08 4.14 -5.34
N GLN A 107 0.60 3.57 -6.44
CA GLN A 107 0.69 4.20 -7.75
C GLN A 107 -0.42 3.74 -8.70
N ALA A 108 -1.17 4.67 -9.30
CA ALA A 108 -2.32 4.37 -10.15
C ALA A 108 -1.99 3.55 -11.41
N LYS A 109 -0.84 3.85 -12.05
CA LYS A 109 -0.23 3.11 -13.17
C LYS A 109 1.26 3.48 -13.26
N SER A 110 2.05 2.70 -13.98
CA SER A 110 3.46 3.03 -14.21
C SER A 110 3.61 4.43 -14.83
N GLY A 111 4.61 5.20 -14.36
CA GLY A 111 4.89 6.56 -14.81
C GLY A 111 4.03 7.67 -14.17
N GLU A 112 3.04 7.34 -13.35
CA GLU A 112 2.23 8.32 -12.60
C GLU A 112 2.82 8.62 -11.21
N PRO A 113 2.34 9.68 -10.53
CA PRO A 113 2.74 9.96 -9.16
C PRO A 113 2.68 8.73 -8.26
N ALA A 114 3.77 8.48 -7.55
CA ALA A 114 3.92 7.38 -6.63
C ALA A 114 4.07 7.89 -5.20
N LEU A 115 3.37 7.27 -4.26
CA LEU A 115 3.44 7.60 -2.84
C LEU A 115 4.16 6.46 -2.11
N ALA A 116 5.37 6.71 -1.62
CA ALA A 116 6.10 5.74 -0.79
C ALA A 116 5.37 5.56 0.56
N ILE A 117 5.09 4.31 0.92
CA ILE A 117 4.37 3.91 2.14
C ILE A 117 5.17 2.98 3.06
N GLY A 118 6.25 2.38 2.55
CA GLY A 118 7.12 1.50 3.31
C GLY A 118 8.40 1.21 2.56
N ALA A 119 9.31 0.50 3.21
CA ALA A 119 10.53 -0.04 2.64
C ALA A 119 10.62 -1.51 3.02
N LEU A 120 11.21 -2.33 2.16
CA LEU A 120 11.73 -3.63 2.56
C LEU A 120 13.09 -3.41 3.21
N THR A 121 13.42 -4.25 4.18
CA THR A 121 14.78 -4.26 4.73
C THR A 121 15.69 -5.05 3.79
N GLU A 122 16.94 -4.62 3.64
CA GLU A 122 17.95 -5.53 3.08
C GLU A 122 18.02 -6.78 4.00
N PRO A 123 18.17 -7.99 3.43
CA PRO A 123 18.32 -9.21 4.20
C PRO A 123 19.57 -9.21 5.09
#